data_AF-A0A432HJU0-F1
#
_entry.id   AF-A0A432HJU0-F1
#
_cell.length_a   1.000
_cell.length_b   1.000
_cell.length_c   1.000
_cell.angle_alpha   90.00
_cell.angle_beta   90.00
_cell.angle_gamma   90.00
#
_symmetry.space_group_name_H-M   'P 1'
#
loop_
_entity.id
_entity.type
_entity.pdbx_description
1 polymer ?
#
loop_
_entity_poly.entity_id
_entity_poly.type
_entity_poly.pdbx_seq_one_letter_code
_entity_poly.pdbx_strand_id
1 'polypeptide(L)'
;MVSLTRLVLWTAVLVGIPLFLVLQGEASLMTQIAGGAILLALISILMFSGRSPVPKPSRKKDTVAVEELKDEIELPAPVLELEGASERREGKIQRSRGRVAQPAVPPMPAPPAMPMPPQAEVAPDGEASSLPPMPVMPDDGSQVAARYVAASDPQSELETEIETFVGQRRERRAEIRSKLERKRRMVLAERRAAKVRMWSAVEDGEDLAAILKDPNHGLIVLEEPESPDTSKPQGISYVRIDESRVLKLRMPLEVPEKEQPAPPEPEMPELPPLPPPGGM
;
A
#
# COMPACT_ATOMS: atom_id res chain seq x y z
N MET A 1 28.71 -24.50 -8.00
CA MET A 1 30.16 -24.26 -7.80
C MET A 1 30.42 -24.22 -6.30
N VAL A 2 31.32 -25.06 -5.78
CA VAL A 2 31.68 -25.04 -4.35
C VAL A 2 32.39 -23.71 -4.08
N SER A 3 31.98 -22.96 -3.06
CA SER A 3 32.66 -21.70 -2.72
C SER A 3 34.12 -21.98 -2.35
N LEU A 4 35.04 -21.09 -2.74
CA LEU A 4 36.47 -21.19 -2.43
C LEU A 4 36.71 -21.47 -0.93
N THR A 5 35.93 -20.79 -0.07
CA THR A 5 35.98 -20.96 1.39
C THR A 5 35.64 -22.37 1.85
N ARG A 6 34.67 -23.01 1.20
CA ARG A 6 34.25 -24.39 1.52
C ARG A 6 35.29 -25.40 1.04
N LEU A 7 35.94 -25.15 -0.09
CA LEU A 7 37.06 -25.96 -0.57
C LEU A 7 38.23 -25.91 0.42
N VAL A 8 38.58 -24.70 0.90
CA VAL A 8 39.62 -24.52 1.92
C VAL A 8 39.27 -25.26 3.22
N LEU A 9 38.03 -25.13 3.71
CA LEU A 9 37.56 -25.86 4.90
C LEU A 9 37.63 -27.38 4.73
N TRP A 10 37.20 -27.91 3.58
CA TRP A 10 37.34 -29.33 3.27
C TRP A 10 38.79 -29.79 3.27
N THR A 11 39.69 -29.03 2.63
CA THR A 11 41.12 -29.38 2.62
C THR A 11 41.72 -29.33 4.02
N ALA A 12 41.35 -28.35 4.84
CA ALA A 12 41.85 -28.23 6.21
C ALA A 12 41.39 -29.39 7.10
N VAL A 13 40.15 -29.87 6.94
CA VAL A 13 39.65 -31.04 7.67
C VAL A 13 40.30 -32.33 7.17
N LEU A 14 40.40 -32.50 5.84
CA LEU A 14 40.95 -33.72 5.22
C LEU A 14 42.44 -33.89 5.50
N VAL A 15 43.20 -32.80 5.60
CA VAL A 15 44.61 -32.81 6.03
C VAL A 15 44.74 -32.80 7.56
N GLY A 16 43.86 -32.10 8.26
CA GLY A 16 43.92 -31.93 9.72
C GLY A 16 43.64 -33.22 10.49
N ILE A 17 42.69 -34.05 10.04
CA ILE A 17 42.38 -35.34 10.68
C ILE A 17 43.60 -36.29 10.69
N PRO A 18 44.24 -36.63 9.55
CA PRO A 18 45.39 -37.53 9.57
C PRO A 18 46.57 -36.93 10.31
N LEU A 19 46.82 -35.62 10.18
CA LEU A 19 47.88 -34.94 10.92
C LEU A 19 47.66 -35.05 12.44
N PHE A 20 46.43 -34.83 12.91
CA PHE A 20 46.06 -34.98 14.32
C PHE A 20 46.24 -36.40 14.84
N LEU A 21 45.88 -37.42 14.04
CA LEU A 21 46.06 -38.83 14.41
C LEU A 21 47.54 -39.23 14.51
N VAL A 22 48.41 -38.71 13.63
CA VAL A 22 49.86 -38.96 13.71
C VAL A 22 50.47 -38.32 14.95
N LEU A 23 50.06 -37.09 15.28
CA LEU A 23 50.58 -36.33 16.43
C LEU A 23 49.99 -36.78 17.78
N GLN A 24 48.89 -37.54 17.79
CA GLN A 24 48.23 -37.98 19.03
C GLN A 24 49.15 -38.79 19.96
N GLY A 25 50.08 -39.57 19.40
CA GLY A 25 50.97 -40.42 20.18
C GLY A 25 52.01 -39.68 21.02
N GLU A 26 52.43 -38.49 20.59
CA GLU A 26 53.46 -37.69 21.25
C GLU A 26 52.88 -36.47 22.00
N ALA A 27 51.63 -36.10 21.70
CA ALA A 27 51.00 -34.91 22.24
C ALA A 27 50.52 -35.10 23.69
N SER A 28 50.73 -34.06 24.51
CA SER A 28 50.14 -33.97 25.85
C SER A 28 48.61 -33.97 25.81
N LEU A 29 47.97 -34.37 26.91
CA LEU A 29 46.51 -34.46 27.01
C LEU A 29 45.82 -33.12 26.69
N MET A 30 46.41 -31.99 27.11
CA MET A 30 45.89 -30.65 26.82
C MET A 30 45.96 -30.31 25.33
N THR A 31 47.05 -30.67 24.66
CA THR A 31 47.21 -30.45 23.21
C THR A 31 46.29 -31.33 22.38
N GLN A 32 46.00 -32.55 22.82
CA GLN A 32 45.03 -33.44 22.17
C GLN A 32 43.61 -32.86 22.25
N ILE A 33 43.20 -32.39 23.44
CA ILE A 33 41.88 -31.77 23.63
C ILE A 33 41.76 -30.49 22.78
N ALA A 34 42.79 -29.62 22.79
CA ALA A 34 42.78 -28.40 22.00
C ALA A 34 42.71 -28.69 20.49
N GLY A 35 43.52 -29.63 19.99
CA GLY A 35 43.50 -30.03 18.57
C GLY A 35 42.17 -30.66 18.16
N GLY A 36 41.59 -31.51 19.00
CA GLY A 36 40.27 -32.12 18.79
C GLY A 36 39.15 -31.07 18.76
N ALA A 37 39.18 -30.10 19.67
CA ALA A 37 38.22 -29.00 19.71
C ALA A 37 38.30 -28.11 18.44
N ILE A 38 39.51 -27.84 17.95
CA ILE A 38 39.71 -27.10 16.70
C ILE A 38 39.16 -27.88 15.50
N LEU A 39 39.42 -29.18 15.42
CA LEU A 39 38.87 -30.05 14.37
C LEU A 39 37.34 -30.08 14.40
N LEU A 40 36.74 -30.23 15.58
CA LEU A 40 35.29 -30.17 15.76
C LEU A 40 34.70 -28.81 15.37
N ALA A 41 35.39 -27.71 15.68
CA ALA A 41 34.97 -26.37 15.27
C ALA A 41 35.01 -26.20 13.74
N LEU A 42 36.02 -26.74 13.06
CA LEU A 42 36.08 -26.71 11.59
C LEU A 42 34.95 -27.53 10.96
N ILE A 43 34.65 -28.71 11.52
CA ILE A 43 33.55 -29.56 11.06
C ILE A 43 32.19 -28.88 11.30
N SER A 44 32.00 -28.21 12.43
CA SER A 44 30.75 -27.50 12.74
C SER A 44 30.54 -26.31 11.79
N ILE A 45 31.59 -25.54 11.51
CA ILE A 45 31.57 -24.47 10.50
C ILE A 45 31.25 -25.05 9.12
N LEU A 46 31.81 -26.20 8.75
CA LEU A 46 31.54 -26.84 7.48
C LEU A 46 30.06 -27.26 7.32
N MET A 47 29.46 -27.79 8.39
CA MET A 47 28.02 -28.14 8.44
C MET A 47 27.14 -26.91 8.37
N PHE A 48 27.48 -25.84 9.09
CA PHE A 48 26.63 -24.64 9.19
C PHE A 48 26.80 -23.64 8.03
N SER A 49 27.98 -23.62 7.38
CA SER A 49 28.29 -22.75 6.25
C SER A 49 27.57 -23.13 4.95
N GLY A 50 26.83 -24.24 4.92
CA GLY A 50 26.06 -24.68 3.75
C GLY A 50 24.78 -23.87 3.48
N ARG A 51 24.34 -23.04 4.43
CA ARG A 51 23.12 -22.23 4.29
C ARG A 51 23.39 -21.08 3.32
N SER A 52 22.91 -21.21 2.08
CA SER A 52 23.05 -20.16 1.07
C SER A 52 22.46 -18.84 1.60
N PRO A 53 23.20 -17.72 1.56
CA PRO A 53 22.65 -16.44 1.99
C PRO A 53 21.44 -16.11 1.13
N VAL A 54 20.36 -15.67 1.77
CA VAL A 54 19.10 -15.27 1.13
C VAL A 54 19.42 -14.38 -0.07
N PRO A 55 19.07 -14.78 -1.32
CA PRO A 55 19.30 -13.94 -2.47
C PRO A 55 18.58 -12.61 -2.26
N LYS A 56 19.35 -11.52 -2.21
CA LYS A 56 18.79 -10.17 -2.12
C LYS A 56 17.88 -9.96 -3.33
N PRO A 57 16.67 -9.41 -3.15
CA PRO A 57 15.74 -9.28 -4.26
C PRO A 57 16.37 -8.39 -5.34
N SER A 58 16.61 -8.98 -6.52
CA SER A 58 16.91 -8.19 -7.71
C SER A 58 15.71 -7.28 -7.93
N ARG A 59 15.93 -5.96 -7.91
CA ARG A 59 14.93 -4.99 -8.38
C ARG A 59 14.80 -5.25 -9.88
N LYS A 60 13.85 -6.11 -10.26
CA LYS A 60 13.39 -6.19 -11.64
C LYS A 60 12.89 -4.80 -12.00
N LYS A 61 13.62 -4.13 -12.89
CA LYS A 61 13.11 -2.97 -13.62
C LYS A 61 12.12 -3.59 -14.60
N ASP A 62 10.83 -3.37 -14.37
CA ASP A 62 9.80 -3.74 -15.33
C ASP A 62 10.02 -2.87 -16.58
N THR A 63 10.84 -3.35 -17.51
CA THR A 63 10.84 -2.86 -18.89
C THR A 63 9.60 -3.43 -19.52
N VAL A 64 8.55 -2.61 -19.56
CA VAL A 64 7.35 -2.85 -20.36
C VAL A 64 7.81 -3.06 -21.80
N ALA A 65 7.69 -4.29 -22.29
CA ALA A 65 7.77 -4.59 -23.70
C ALA A 65 6.57 -3.91 -24.36
N VAL A 66 6.83 -2.81 -25.06
CA VAL A 66 5.88 -2.21 -25.99
C VAL A 66 5.89 -3.11 -27.22
N GLU A 67 4.76 -3.78 -27.49
CA GLU A 67 4.52 -4.41 -28.79
C GLU A 67 4.68 -3.35 -29.88
N GLU A 68 5.54 -3.64 -30.85
CA GLU A 68 5.72 -2.85 -32.06
C GLU A 68 4.41 -2.82 -32.86
N LEU A 69 3.66 -1.73 -32.71
CA LEU A 69 2.73 -1.27 -33.73
C LEU A 69 3.44 -0.20 -34.55
N LYS A 70 3.75 -0.57 -35.79
CA LYS A 70 4.18 0.31 -36.87
C LYS A 70 3.23 1.51 -36.93
N ASP A 71 3.77 2.71 -36.75
CA ASP A 71 3.37 3.90 -37.49
C ASP A 71 4.52 4.92 -37.43
N GLU A 72 4.98 5.32 -38.61
CA GLU A 72 6.01 6.34 -38.82
C GLU A 72 5.50 7.69 -38.31
N ILE A 73 6.04 8.13 -37.17
CA ILE A 73 6.00 9.54 -36.77
C ILE A 73 7.44 9.94 -36.48
N GLU A 74 8.04 10.73 -37.38
CA GLU A 74 9.33 11.39 -37.20
C GLU A 74 9.24 12.37 -36.02
N LEU A 75 9.60 11.88 -34.83
CA LEU A 75 9.88 12.71 -33.67
C LEU A 75 11.37 13.12 -33.73
N PRO A 76 11.72 14.41 -33.57
CA PRO A 76 13.11 14.84 -33.57
C PRO A 76 13.90 14.21 -32.41
N ALA A 77 15.18 13.96 -32.65
CA ALA A 77 16.06 13.17 -31.80
C ALA A 77 15.95 13.52 -30.30
N PRO A 78 15.75 12.53 -29.40
CA PRO A 78 15.67 12.75 -27.97
C PRO A 78 16.96 13.38 -27.45
N VAL A 79 16.85 14.59 -26.90
CA VAL A 79 17.95 15.22 -26.15
C VAL A 79 18.22 14.35 -24.93
N LEU A 80 19.42 13.76 -24.90
CA LEU A 80 19.93 12.95 -23.80
C LEU A 80 20.15 13.84 -22.56
N GLU A 81 19.08 14.16 -21.84
CA GLU A 81 19.17 14.64 -20.47
C GLU A 81 19.50 13.45 -19.55
N LEU A 82 20.80 13.18 -19.41
CA LEU A 82 21.37 12.25 -18.43
C LEU A 82 21.25 12.77 -16.98
N GLU A 83 20.07 13.24 -16.58
CA GLU A 83 19.81 13.60 -15.19
C GLU A 83 18.33 13.41 -14.87
N GLY A 84 17.97 12.16 -14.58
CA GLY A 84 16.60 11.77 -14.26
C GLY A 84 16.10 12.52 -13.03
N ALA A 85 14.84 12.98 -13.08
CA ALA A 85 14.16 13.68 -11.99
C ALA A 85 14.18 12.95 -10.61
N SER A 86 14.56 11.67 -10.58
CA SER A 86 14.82 10.89 -9.36
C SER A 86 16.08 11.32 -8.60
N GLU A 87 17.15 11.72 -9.28
CA GLU A 87 18.42 12.12 -8.66
C GLU A 87 18.27 13.43 -7.87
N ARG A 88 17.50 14.39 -8.42
CA ARG A 88 17.11 15.62 -7.72
C ARG A 88 16.31 15.38 -6.44
N ARG A 89 15.64 14.22 -6.32
CA ARG A 89 14.78 13.91 -5.17
C ARG A 89 15.55 13.26 -4.03
N GLU A 90 16.60 12.52 -4.32
CA GLU A 90 17.45 11.87 -3.30
C GLU A 90 18.37 12.88 -2.59
N GLY A 91 18.85 13.91 -3.31
CA GLY A 91 19.62 15.01 -2.70
C GLY A 91 18.84 15.86 -1.69
N LYS A 92 17.50 15.89 -1.77
CA LYS A 92 16.64 16.64 -0.83
C LYS A 92 16.30 15.88 0.46
N ILE A 93 16.61 14.59 0.55
CA ILE A 93 16.25 13.75 1.71
C ILE A 93 17.42 13.64 2.71
N GLN A 94 18.62 14.10 2.36
CA GLN A 94 19.76 14.17 3.29
C GLN A 94 19.93 15.57 3.91
N ARG A 95 19.11 15.94 4.91
CA ARG A 95 19.53 16.75 6.09
C ARG A 95 18.38 17.11 7.02
N SER A 96 18.43 16.63 8.27
CA SER A 96 18.16 17.44 9.48
C SER A 96 18.54 16.71 10.78
N ARG A 97 19.79 16.24 10.88
CA ARG A 97 20.49 16.10 12.17
C ARG A 97 21.87 16.70 12.02
N GLY A 98 21.99 17.99 12.32
CA GLY A 98 23.26 18.72 12.24
C GLY A 98 23.04 20.19 11.91
N ARG A 99 23.01 21.02 12.94
CA ARG A 99 23.07 22.48 12.88
C ARG A 99 24.30 22.89 12.05
N VAL A 100 24.08 23.50 10.90
CA VAL A 100 25.10 24.28 10.17
C VAL A 100 24.46 25.60 9.79
N ALA A 101 25.20 26.67 10.08
CA ALA A 101 24.80 28.06 9.90
C ALA A 101 24.24 28.32 8.49
N GLN A 102 23.09 28.98 8.44
CA GLN A 102 22.46 29.44 7.20
C GLN A 102 23.32 30.55 6.57
N PRO A 103 23.66 30.50 5.29
CA PRO A 103 24.04 31.68 4.53
C PRO A 103 22.79 32.54 4.29
N ALA A 104 22.92 33.86 4.46
CA ALA A 104 21.85 34.84 4.34
C ALA A 104 21.12 34.75 2.98
N VAL A 105 19.80 34.74 3.04
CA VAL A 105 18.90 34.80 1.88
C VAL A 105 18.83 36.26 1.40
N PRO A 106 19.03 36.58 0.11
CA PRO A 106 18.72 37.91 -0.41
C PRO A 106 17.20 38.15 -0.37
N PRO A 107 16.72 39.40 -0.15
CA PRO A 107 15.30 39.68 0.01
C PRO A 107 14.54 39.45 -1.30
N MET A 108 13.40 38.76 -1.22
CA MET A 108 12.48 38.60 -2.34
C MET A 108 11.85 39.96 -2.72
N PRO A 109 11.64 40.25 -4.02
CA PRO A 109 10.89 41.43 -4.43
C PRO A 109 9.40 41.27 -4.08
N ALA A 110 8.78 42.39 -3.68
CA ALA A 110 7.37 42.46 -3.31
C ALA A 110 6.45 42.09 -4.49
N PRO A 111 5.29 41.46 -4.23
CA PRO A 111 4.31 41.17 -5.28
C PRO A 111 3.71 42.47 -5.84
N PRO A 112 3.44 42.53 -7.16
CA PRO A 112 2.82 43.71 -7.78
C PRO A 112 1.40 43.92 -7.23
N ALA A 113 1.10 45.16 -6.86
CA ALA A 113 -0.22 45.57 -6.43
C ALA A 113 -1.24 45.32 -7.55
N MET A 114 -2.31 44.58 -7.26
CA MET A 114 -3.43 44.45 -8.18
C MET A 114 -4.10 45.83 -8.35
N PRO A 115 -4.39 46.27 -9.59
CA PRO A 115 -5.17 47.48 -9.79
C PRO A 115 -6.59 47.26 -9.27
N MET A 116 -7.07 48.17 -8.42
CA MET A 116 -8.47 48.24 -8.04
C MET A 116 -9.34 48.43 -9.28
N PRO A 117 -10.56 47.85 -9.31
CA PRO A 117 -11.53 48.18 -10.36
C PRO A 117 -11.96 49.66 -10.22
N PRO A 118 -12.21 50.35 -11.34
CA PRO A 118 -12.63 51.75 -11.30
C PRO A 118 -13.96 51.89 -10.57
N GLN A 119 -14.01 52.86 -9.65
CA GLN A 119 -15.23 53.29 -8.99
C GLN A 119 -16.20 53.81 -10.07
N ALA A 120 -17.42 53.28 -10.07
CA ALA A 120 -18.49 53.78 -10.91
C ALA A 120 -18.76 55.25 -10.53
N GLU A 121 -18.51 56.15 -11.48
CA GLU A 121 -18.93 57.54 -11.39
C GLU A 121 -20.45 57.61 -11.40
N VAL A 122 -21.01 58.14 -10.31
CA VAL A 122 -22.43 58.49 -10.22
C VAL A 122 -22.62 59.78 -11.04
N ALA A 123 -23.23 59.65 -12.22
CA ALA A 123 -23.77 60.80 -12.94
C ALA A 123 -25.20 61.11 -12.43
N PRO A 124 -25.55 62.37 -12.17
CA PRO A 124 -26.89 62.76 -11.73
C PRO A 124 -27.83 62.95 -12.92
N ASP A 125 -29.08 62.54 -12.70
CA ASP A 125 -30.34 63.05 -13.26
C ASP A 125 -30.42 63.32 -14.78
N GLY A 126 -31.22 62.51 -15.47
CA GLY A 126 -31.74 62.88 -16.78
C GLY A 126 -32.56 61.81 -17.45
N GLU A 127 -33.84 62.14 -17.70
CA GLU A 127 -34.75 61.52 -18.67
C GLU A 127 -35.51 60.26 -18.23
N ALA A 128 -36.73 60.56 -17.74
CA ALA A 128 -37.87 59.66 -17.73
C ALA A 128 -38.10 59.06 -19.13
N SER A 129 -37.72 57.80 -19.30
CA SER A 129 -38.08 57.01 -20.47
C SER A 129 -39.60 56.74 -20.43
N SER A 130 -40.29 57.26 -21.44
CA SER A 130 -41.73 57.18 -21.65
C SER A 130 -42.13 55.74 -21.98
N LEU A 131 -42.89 55.10 -21.09
CA LEU A 131 -43.57 53.83 -21.37
C LEU A 131 -44.83 54.09 -22.22
N PRO A 132 -45.14 53.25 -23.23
CA PRO A 132 -46.36 53.39 -24.03
C PRO A 132 -47.61 52.97 -23.21
N PRO A 133 -48.79 53.58 -23.45
CA PRO A 133 -49.99 53.25 -22.70
C PRO A 133 -50.55 51.88 -23.13
N MET A 134 -50.69 50.95 -22.19
CA MET A 134 -51.44 49.71 -22.35
C MET A 134 -52.95 50.03 -22.52
N PRO A 135 -53.68 49.33 -23.41
CA PRO A 135 -55.11 49.54 -23.57
C PRO A 135 -55.88 48.96 -22.38
N VAL A 136 -56.69 49.82 -21.75
CA VAL A 136 -57.65 49.44 -20.70
C VAL A 136 -58.83 48.73 -21.36
N MET A 137 -59.09 47.48 -20.97
CA MET A 137 -60.33 46.76 -21.28
C MET A 137 -61.32 46.88 -20.10
N PRO A 138 -62.64 46.91 -20.37
CA PRO A 138 -63.63 47.27 -19.37
C PRO A 138 -63.92 46.13 -18.38
N ASP A 139 -64.27 46.55 -17.16
CA ASP A 139 -64.79 45.77 -16.04
C ASP A 139 -65.90 44.80 -16.44
N ASP A 140 -65.77 43.54 -16.03
CA ASP A 140 -66.90 42.67 -15.71
C ASP A 140 -66.45 41.53 -14.76
N GLY A 141 -66.97 41.55 -13.52
CA GLY A 141 -66.99 40.43 -12.59
C GLY A 141 -65.69 40.18 -11.82
N SER A 142 -65.80 40.02 -10.50
CA SER A 142 -64.70 39.82 -9.54
C SER A 142 -63.75 38.67 -9.93
N GLN A 143 -62.69 38.99 -10.67
CA GLN A 143 -61.52 38.12 -10.80
C GLN A 143 -60.51 38.55 -9.75
N VAL A 144 -60.50 37.84 -8.63
CA VAL A 144 -59.39 37.92 -7.68
C VAL A 144 -58.13 37.50 -8.45
N ALA A 145 -57.21 38.43 -8.67
CA ALA A 145 -55.95 38.14 -9.32
C ALA A 145 -55.21 37.05 -8.53
N ALA A 146 -55.16 35.83 -9.05
CA ALA A 146 -54.38 34.77 -8.46
C ALA A 146 -52.90 35.15 -8.56
N ARG A 147 -52.21 35.24 -7.42
CA ARG A 147 -50.78 35.52 -7.36
C ARG A 147 -50.03 34.38 -8.06
N TYR A 148 -49.53 34.64 -9.26
CA TYR A 148 -48.66 33.70 -9.97
C TYR A 148 -47.33 33.63 -9.23
N VAL A 149 -47.11 32.53 -8.51
CA VAL A 149 -45.82 32.18 -7.93
C VAL A 149 -45.11 31.34 -8.98
N ALA A 150 -43.95 31.79 -9.44
CA ALA A 150 -43.10 31.01 -10.33
C ALA A 150 -42.80 29.66 -9.66
N ALA A 151 -43.10 28.56 -10.36
CA ALA A 151 -43.00 27.21 -9.80
C ALA A 151 -41.55 26.77 -9.52
N SER A 152 -40.58 27.39 -10.20
CA SER A 152 -39.15 27.22 -9.95
C SER A 152 -38.42 28.55 -10.07
N ASP A 153 -37.51 28.79 -9.13
CA ASP A 153 -36.54 29.89 -9.20
C ASP A 153 -35.35 29.39 -10.02
N PRO A 154 -34.93 30.09 -11.10
CA PRO A 154 -33.75 29.70 -11.88
C PRO A 154 -32.48 29.56 -11.03
N GLN A 155 -32.38 30.27 -9.90
CA GLN A 155 -31.26 30.10 -8.99
C GLN A 155 -31.29 28.73 -8.29
N SER A 156 -32.48 28.24 -7.94
CA SER A 156 -32.65 26.93 -7.30
C SER A 156 -32.33 25.79 -8.27
N GLU A 157 -32.72 25.90 -9.53
CA GLU A 157 -32.37 24.90 -10.57
C GLU A 157 -30.84 24.82 -10.74
N LEU A 158 -30.16 25.97 -10.79
CA LEU A 158 -28.71 26.02 -10.90
C LEU A 158 -28.00 25.45 -9.67
N GLU A 159 -28.51 25.73 -8.47
CA GLU A 159 -27.98 25.14 -7.23
C GLU A 159 -28.11 23.61 -7.24
N THR A 160 -29.23 23.08 -7.73
CA THR A 160 -29.43 21.62 -7.84
C THR A 160 -28.49 21.00 -8.89
N GLU A 161 -28.25 21.66 -10.02
CA GLU A 161 -27.30 21.19 -11.03
C GLU A 161 -25.87 21.17 -10.47
N ILE A 162 -25.48 22.20 -9.72
CA ILE A 162 -24.16 22.25 -9.07
C ILE A 162 -24.04 21.13 -8.02
N GLU A 163 -25.06 20.91 -7.21
CA GLU A 163 -25.04 19.86 -6.19
C GLU A 163 -24.90 18.47 -6.82
N THR A 164 -25.65 18.19 -7.90
CA THR A 164 -25.54 16.92 -8.62
C THR A 164 -24.16 16.75 -9.29
N PHE A 165 -23.60 17.81 -9.89
CA PHE A 165 -22.26 17.76 -10.47
C PHE A 165 -21.17 17.49 -9.42
N VAL A 166 -21.25 18.17 -8.26
CA VAL A 166 -20.32 17.94 -7.14
C VAL A 166 -20.52 16.54 -6.56
N GLY A 167 -21.76 16.06 -6.42
CA GLY A 167 -22.10 14.71 -6.01
C GLY A 167 -21.45 13.65 -6.91
N GLN A 168 -21.69 13.74 -8.22
CA GLN A 168 -21.07 12.84 -9.21
C GLN A 168 -19.53 12.87 -9.14
N ARG A 169 -18.92 14.06 -8.93
CA ARG A 169 -17.47 14.17 -8.80
C ARG A 169 -16.95 13.51 -7.51
N ARG A 170 -17.69 13.58 -6.41
CA ARG A 170 -17.36 12.91 -5.15
C ARG A 170 -17.47 11.40 -5.29
N GLU A 171 -18.53 10.89 -5.92
CA GLU A 171 -18.73 9.47 -6.21
C GLU A 171 -17.60 8.91 -7.07
N ARG A 172 -17.28 9.55 -8.20
CA ARG A 172 -16.16 9.14 -9.07
C ARG A 172 -14.84 9.09 -8.29
N ARG A 173 -14.57 10.07 -7.43
CA ARG A 173 -13.37 10.07 -6.57
C ARG A 173 -13.41 8.99 -5.50
N ALA A 174 -14.58 8.66 -4.95
CA ALA A 174 -14.75 7.58 -3.99
C ALA A 174 -14.49 6.22 -4.64
N GLU A 175 -15.02 5.99 -5.84
CA GLU A 175 -14.73 4.78 -6.63
C GLU A 175 -13.25 4.65 -6.99
N ILE A 176 -12.59 5.73 -7.41
CA ILE A 176 -11.16 5.71 -7.71
C ILE A 176 -10.36 5.36 -6.45
N ARG A 177 -10.72 5.96 -5.30
CA ARG A 177 -10.07 5.66 -4.01
C ARG A 177 -10.27 4.21 -3.60
N SER A 178 -11.48 3.67 -3.70
CA SER A 178 -11.78 2.27 -3.32
C SER A 178 -11.04 1.26 -4.22
N LYS A 179 -11.02 1.51 -5.54
CA LYS A 179 -10.26 0.72 -6.52
C LYS A 179 -8.75 0.76 -6.21
N LEU A 180 -8.21 1.94 -5.91
CA LEU A 180 -6.80 2.12 -5.59
C LEU A 180 -6.42 1.43 -4.27
N GLU A 181 -7.26 1.54 -3.25
CA GLU A 181 -7.03 0.89 -1.97
C GLU A 181 -7.04 -0.64 -2.11
N ARG A 182 -8.00 -1.20 -2.85
CA ARG A 182 -8.03 -2.64 -3.14
C ARG A 182 -6.76 -3.08 -3.87
N LYS A 183 -6.32 -2.34 -4.88
CA LYS A 183 -5.05 -2.62 -5.59
C LYS A 183 -3.84 -2.57 -4.65
N ARG A 184 -3.75 -1.55 -3.79
CA ARG A 184 -2.67 -1.42 -2.80
C ARG A 184 -2.64 -2.59 -1.81
N ARG A 185 -3.82 -3.02 -1.32
CA ARG A 185 -3.94 -4.19 -0.44
C ARG A 185 -3.47 -5.47 -1.14
N MET A 186 -3.86 -5.68 -2.40
CA MET A 186 -3.42 -6.84 -3.20
C MET A 186 -1.89 -6.86 -3.38
N VAL A 187 -1.29 -5.74 -3.80
CA VAL A 187 0.18 -5.65 -3.99
C VAL A 187 0.93 -5.85 -2.67
N LEU A 188 0.39 -5.36 -1.56
CA LEU A 188 0.99 -5.58 -0.24
C LEU A 188 0.92 -7.06 0.16
N ALA A 189 -0.23 -7.71 -0.06
CA ALA A 189 -0.39 -9.14 0.17
C ALA A 189 0.58 -9.97 -0.69
N GLU A 190 0.74 -9.62 -1.97
CA GLU A 190 1.70 -10.27 -2.88
C GLU A 190 3.14 -10.12 -2.38
N ARG A 191 3.54 -8.92 -1.95
CA ARG A 191 4.87 -8.70 -1.37
C ARG A 191 5.10 -9.50 -0.09
N ARG A 192 4.08 -9.62 0.77
CA ARG A 192 4.14 -10.45 1.98
C ARG A 192 4.28 -11.93 1.61
N ALA A 193 3.46 -12.42 0.68
CA ALA A 193 3.53 -13.80 0.20
C ALA A 193 4.88 -14.12 -0.44
N ALA A 194 5.43 -13.22 -1.26
CA ALA A 194 6.75 -13.36 -1.83
C ALA A 194 7.85 -13.42 -0.75
N LYS A 195 7.74 -12.61 0.31
CA LYS A 195 8.67 -12.66 1.44
C LYS A 195 8.59 -13.99 2.20
N VAL A 196 7.39 -14.50 2.46
CA VAL A 196 7.19 -15.80 3.09
C VAL A 196 7.77 -16.91 2.22
N ARG A 197 7.54 -16.89 0.90
CA ARG A 197 8.15 -17.83 -0.05
C ARG A 197 9.68 -17.79 -0.04
N MET A 198 10.28 -16.60 0.08
CA MET A 198 11.73 -16.48 0.20
C MET A 198 12.26 -17.08 1.50
N TRP A 199 11.49 -17.01 2.58
CA TRP A 199 11.87 -17.62 3.86
C TRP A 199 11.74 -19.14 3.81
N SER A 200 10.63 -19.65 3.25
CA SER A 200 10.42 -21.09 3.11
C SER A 200 11.44 -21.75 2.17
N ALA A 201 11.96 -21.04 1.18
CA ALA A 201 12.99 -21.57 0.27
C ALA A 201 14.38 -21.72 0.92
N VAL A 202 14.60 -21.08 2.08
CA VAL A 202 15.88 -21.12 2.81
C VAL A 202 15.83 -22.16 3.93
N GLU A 203 14.64 -22.43 4.45
CA GLU A 203 14.40 -23.54 5.34
C GLU A 203 14.44 -24.82 4.49
N ASP A 204 15.19 -25.85 4.89
CA ASP A 204 15.24 -27.17 4.21
C ASP A 204 13.91 -27.94 4.42
N GLY A 205 12.77 -27.23 4.33
CA GLY A 205 11.44 -27.78 4.43
C GLY A 205 11.03 -28.40 3.10
N GLU A 206 10.57 -29.65 3.15
CA GLU A 206 9.97 -30.32 2.00
C GLU A 206 8.66 -29.63 1.60
N ASP A 207 8.46 -29.38 0.31
CA ASP A 207 7.19 -28.85 -0.22
C ASP A 207 6.17 -29.99 -0.35
N LEU A 208 5.47 -30.28 0.75
CA LEU A 208 4.42 -31.31 0.79
C LEU A 208 3.30 -31.03 -0.23
N ALA A 209 3.02 -29.77 -0.54
CA ALA A 209 1.99 -29.43 -1.52
C ALA A 209 2.44 -29.75 -2.95
N ALA A 210 3.74 -29.72 -3.25
CA ALA A 210 4.27 -30.20 -4.53
C ALA A 210 4.21 -31.73 -4.60
N ILE A 211 4.63 -32.44 -3.54
CA ILE A 211 4.63 -33.91 -3.49
C ILE A 211 3.20 -34.46 -3.61
N LEU A 212 2.24 -33.85 -2.93
CA LEU A 212 0.84 -34.28 -2.96
C LEU A 212 0.12 -34.00 -4.29
N LYS A 213 0.73 -33.30 -5.25
CA LYS A 213 0.18 -33.16 -6.61
C LYS A 213 0.34 -34.42 -7.43
N ASP A 214 1.37 -35.22 -7.14
CA ASP A 214 1.61 -36.45 -7.86
C ASP A 214 0.59 -37.51 -7.39
N PRO A 215 -0.19 -38.13 -8.29
CA PRO A 215 -1.24 -39.08 -7.90
C PRO A 215 -0.69 -40.35 -7.23
N ASN A 216 0.61 -40.63 -7.39
CA ASN A 216 1.32 -41.76 -6.79
C ASN A 216 2.32 -41.30 -5.73
N HIS A 217 1.95 -40.33 -4.89
CA HIS A 217 2.83 -39.80 -3.85
C HIS A 217 3.16 -40.79 -2.72
N GLY A 218 2.45 -41.92 -2.61
CA GLY A 218 2.70 -42.96 -1.58
C GLY A 218 2.34 -42.56 -0.14
N LEU A 219 2.02 -41.29 0.09
CA LEU A 219 1.58 -40.73 1.37
C LEU A 219 0.07 -40.90 1.60
N ILE A 220 -0.33 -41.19 2.84
CA ILE A 220 -1.74 -41.21 3.27
C ILE A 220 -2.09 -39.81 3.80
N VAL A 221 -3.11 -39.17 3.23
CA VAL A 221 -3.58 -37.86 3.65
C VAL A 221 -4.74 -38.01 4.65
N LEU A 222 -4.54 -37.55 5.87
CA LEU A 222 -5.55 -37.46 6.92
C LEU A 222 -6.14 -36.04 6.90
N GLU A 223 -7.45 -35.86 6.89
CA GLU A 223 -8.08 -34.53 6.88
C GLU A 223 -8.63 -34.18 8.26
N GLU A 224 -8.26 -33.02 8.80
CA GLU A 224 -8.76 -32.53 10.09
C GLU A 224 -9.12 -31.03 10.01
N PRO A 225 -10.32 -30.60 10.44
CA PRO A 225 -11.45 -31.41 10.92
C PRO A 225 -12.12 -32.23 9.80
N GLU A 226 -12.67 -33.39 10.16
CA GLU A 226 -13.36 -34.31 9.23
C GLU A 226 -14.60 -33.66 8.58
N SER A 227 -15.25 -32.73 9.29
CA SER A 227 -16.35 -31.89 8.76
C SER A 227 -15.96 -30.39 8.84
N PRO A 228 -15.45 -29.82 7.74
CA PRO A 228 -15.00 -28.43 7.74
C PRO A 228 -16.14 -27.45 7.42
N ASP A 229 -16.22 -26.34 8.17
CA ASP A 229 -17.23 -25.29 7.97
C ASP A 229 -17.04 -24.56 6.63
N THR A 230 -17.89 -24.87 5.65
CA THR A 230 -17.80 -24.32 4.27
C THR A 230 -18.25 -22.85 4.18
N SER A 231 -18.76 -22.28 5.27
CA SER A 231 -19.26 -20.90 5.32
C SER A 231 -18.16 -19.85 5.26
N LYS A 232 -16.96 -20.15 5.78
CA LYS A 232 -15.81 -19.25 5.82
C LYS A 232 -14.70 -19.73 4.87
N PRO A 233 -13.91 -18.84 4.26
CA PRO A 233 -12.72 -19.25 3.51
C PRO A 233 -11.77 -20.01 4.44
N GLN A 234 -11.25 -21.14 3.99
CA GLN A 234 -10.35 -21.99 4.79
C GLN A 234 -8.90 -21.89 4.29
N GLY A 235 -7.96 -21.76 5.21
CA GLY A 235 -6.55 -22.02 4.99
C GLY A 235 -6.26 -23.52 5.09
N ILE A 236 -5.45 -24.04 4.17
CA ILE A 236 -4.98 -25.43 4.19
C ILE A 236 -3.50 -25.42 4.57
N SER A 237 -3.14 -26.20 5.58
CA SER A 237 -1.75 -26.51 5.91
C SER A 237 -1.52 -28.02 5.91
N TYR A 238 -0.34 -28.43 5.46
CA TYR A 238 0.07 -29.83 5.45
C TYR A 238 1.15 -30.04 6.51
N VAL A 239 0.97 -31.04 7.36
CA VAL A 239 1.91 -31.41 8.42
C VAL A 239 2.29 -32.87 8.25
N ARG A 240 3.58 -33.17 8.13
CA ARG A 240 4.06 -34.55 8.09
C ARG A 240 4.08 -35.11 9.50
N ILE A 241 3.30 -36.17 9.74
CA ILE A 241 3.29 -36.86 11.05
C ILE A 241 4.40 -37.91 11.04
N ASP A 242 4.43 -38.73 9.98
CA ASP A 242 5.41 -39.81 9.80
C ASP A 242 5.93 -39.84 8.35
N GLU A 243 6.79 -40.80 8.06
CA GLU A 243 7.32 -41.00 6.71
C GLU A 243 6.23 -41.27 5.66
N SER A 244 5.12 -41.92 6.04
CA SER A 244 4.02 -42.31 5.15
C SER A 244 2.71 -41.53 5.35
N ARG A 245 2.63 -40.62 6.33
CA ARG A 245 1.36 -39.95 6.71
C ARG A 245 1.49 -38.43 6.74
N VAL A 246 0.55 -37.74 6.10
CA VAL A 246 0.43 -36.29 6.10
C VAL A 246 -0.95 -35.87 6.58
N LEU A 247 -1.00 -34.93 7.51
CA LEU A 247 -2.21 -34.30 8.00
C LEU A 247 -2.49 -33.02 7.21
N LYS A 248 -3.67 -32.96 6.59
CA LYS A 248 -4.23 -31.80 5.92
C LYS A 248 -5.15 -31.09 6.91
N LEU A 249 -4.61 -30.04 7.53
CA LEU A 249 -5.31 -29.19 8.46
C LEU A 249 -6.09 -28.12 7.68
N ARG A 250 -7.39 -28.02 7.93
CA ARG A 250 -8.27 -26.98 7.37
C ARG A 250 -8.68 -26.03 8.48
N MET A 251 -8.19 -24.80 8.45
CA MET A 251 -8.51 -23.78 9.45
C MET A 251 -9.30 -22.63 8.83
N PRO A 252 -10.36 -22.11 9.47
CA PRO A 252 -11.08 -20.95 8.96
C PRO A 252 -10.18 -19.71 8.99
N LEU A 253 -10.16 -18.95 7.90
CA LEU A 253 -9.40 -17.73 7.76
C LEU A 253 -10.23 -16.56 8.28
N GLU A 254 -10.04 -16.20 9.55
CA GLU A 254 -10.70 -15.06 10.15
C GLU A 254 -9.91 -13.79 9.85
N VAL A 255 -10.47 -12.94 9.00
CA VAL A 255 -9.96 -11.58 8.81
C VAL A 255 -10.62 -10.74 9.90
N PRO A 256 -9.87 -10.20 10.88
CA PRO A 256 -10.46 -9.28 11.84
C PRO A 256 -11.03 -8.10 11.03
N GLU A 257 -12.35 -7.95 11.04
CA GLU A 257 -12.97 -6.74 10.53
C GLU A 257 -12.43 -5.60 11.38
N LYS A 258 -11.62 -4.76 10.75
CA LYS A 258 -11.20 -3.53 11.37
C LYS A 258 -12.47 -2.69 11.45
N GLU A 259 -13.09 -2.66 12.63
CA GLU A 259 -14.25 -1.83 12.94
C GLU A 259 -14.02 -0.46 12.31
N GLN A 260 -14.81 -0.16 11.28
CA GLN A 260 -14.89 1.21 10.80
C GLN A 260 -15.43 2.00 11.99
N PRO A 261 -14.82 3.15 12.36
CA PRO A 261 -15.37 3.98 13.41
C PRO A 261 -16.82 4.28 13.01
N ALA A 262 -17.75 3.87 13.88
CA ALA A 262 -19.16 4.15 13.69
C ALA A 262 -19.31 5.66 13.42
N PRO A 263 -20.17 6.07 12.45
CA PRO A 263 -20.51 7.47 12.28
C PRO A 263 -20.91 8.06 13.64
N PRO A 264 -20.41 9.25 14.02
CA PRO A 264 -20.80 9.85 15.30
C PRO A 264 -22.32 9.95 15.34
N GLU A 265 -22.92 9.36 16.37
CA GLU A 265 -24.36 9.49 16.63
C GLU A 265 -24.70 11.00 16.73
N PRO A 266 -25.81 11.46 16.14
CA PRO A 266 -26.20 12.84 16.23
C PRO A 266 -26.48 13.17 17.70
N GLU A 267 -25.64 14.01 18.30
CA GLU A 267 -25.86 14.59 19.61
C GLU A 267 -27.23 15.28 19.62
N MET A 268 -28.21 14.67 20.27
CA MET A 268 -29.49 15.33 20.49
C MET A 268 -29.24 16.52 21.44
N PRO A 269 -29.78 17.71 21.14
CA PRO A 269 -29.61 18.87 22.01
C PRO A 269 -30.19 18.57 23.40
N GLU A 270 -29.34 18.70 24.42
CA GLU A 270 -29.74 18.60 25.83
C GLU A 270 -30.89 19.57 26.10
N LEU A 271 -32.05 19.03 26.44
CA LEU A 271 -33.17 19.83 26.95
C LEU A 271 -32.76 20.48 28.27
N PRO A 272 -33.05 21.78 28.48
CA PRO A 272 -32.70 22.46 29.71
C PRO A 272 -33.39 21.82 30.93
N PRO A 273 -32.75 21.80 32.11
CA PRO A 273 -33.28 21.14 33.29
C PRO A 273 -34.60 21.78 33.74
N LEU A 274 -35.61 20.92 33.99
CA LEU A 274 -36.88 21.34 34.56
C LEU A 274 -36.68 21.95 35.96
N PRO A 275 -37.41 23.05 36.29
CA PRO A 275 -37.32 23.66 37.61
C PRO A 275 -37.85 22.71 38.70
N PRO A 276 -37.26 22.77 39.92
CA PRO A 276 -37.65 21.88 41.01
C PRO A 276 -39.10 22.11 41.44
N PRO A 277 -39.84 21.05 41.83
CA PRO A 277 -41.21 21.19 42.30
C PRO A 277 -41.22 22.02 43.59
N GLY A 278 -42.00 23.11 43.57
CA GLY A 278 -42.19 23.99 44.71
C GLY A 278 -42.71 23.21 45.92
N GLY A 279 -41.99 23.31 47.04
CA GLY A 279 -42.39 22.74 48.31
C GLY A 279 -43.58 23.49 48.91
N MET A 280 -44.51 22.71 49.50
CA MET A 280 -45.36 23.19 50.59
C MET A 280 -44.55 23.25 51.88
#